data_AF-A0A2V7X946-F1
#
_entry.id   AF-A0A2V7X946-F1
#
_cell.length_a   1.000
_cell.length_b   1.000
_cell.length_c   1.000
_cell.angle_alpha   90.00
_cell.angle_beta   90.00
_cell.angle_gamma   90.00
#
_symmetry.space_group_name_H-M   'P 1'
#
loop_
_entity.id
_entity.type
_entity.pdbx_description
1 polymer ?
#
loop_
_entity_poly.entity_id
_entity_poly.type
_entity_poly.pdbx_seq_one_letter_code
_entity_poly.pdbx_strand_id
1 'polypeptide(L)'
;MDDDVRAFGTELGRKALAQEWAGVQAMLAPWLRNTWSVEKVQEFFEDEYRATLDANGAEGSHHPEYPEPQLDGNGFTKATQLREPISFAGGKVRDVPVEVTDDNVRYWMKLQLQGSDEQMAKLGFDSFCEVWISVVETAEGLRVGYWSQGAY
;
A
#
# COMPACT_ATOMS: atom_id res chain seq x y z
N MET A 1 -3.59 12.90 9.81
CA MET A 1 -2.58 11.85 9.91
C MET A 1 -1.56 12.27 10.94
N ASP A 2 -1.28 11.39 11.90
CA ASP A 2 -0.28 11.60 12.95
C ASP A 2 1.13 11.60 12.34
N ASP A 3 2.07 12.33 12.95
CA ASP A 3 3.41 12.54 12.37
C ASP A 3 4.22 11.24 12.26
N ASP A 4 4.05 10.32 13.21
CA ASP A 4 4.69 8.99 13.20
C ASP A 4 4.14 8.10 12.09
N VAL A 5 2.83 8.10 11.87
CA VAL A 5 2.17 7.40 10.75
C VAL A 5 2.61 7.98 9.42
N ARG A 6 2.70 9.32 9.31
CA ARG A 6 3.19 9.99 8.09
C ARG A 6 4.63 9.59 7.80
N ALA A 7 5.52 9.65 8.80
CA ALA A 7 6.92 9.26 8.63
C ALA A 7 7.05 7.78 8.20
N PHE A 8 6.29 6.88 8.84
CA PHE A 8 6.23 5.47 8.47
C PHE A 8 5.75 5.26 7.03
N GLY A 9 4.65 5.91 6.63
CA GLY A 9 4.12 5.82 5.28
C GLY A 9 5.07 6.38 4.22
N THR A 10 5.75 7.48 4.53
CA THR A 10 6.75 8.09 3.64
C THR A 10 7.95 7.16 3.47
N GLU A 11 8.46 6.56 4.54
CA GLU A 11 9.55 5.60 4.46
C GLU A 11 9.15 4.36 3.62
N LEU A 12 7.96 3.81 3.88
CA LEU A 12 7.43 2.67 3.12
C LEU A 12 7.36 2.99 1.62
N GLY A 13 6.76 4.13 1.27
CA GLY A 13 6.62 4.54 -0.12
C GLY A 13 7.97 4.84 -0.80
N ARG A 14 8.91 5.50 -0.11
CA ARG A 14 10.26 5.73 -0.64
C ARG A 14 11.01 4.42 -0.91
N LYS A 15 10.87 3.43 -0.03
CA LYS A 15 11.44 2.09 -0.25
C LYS A 15 10.81 1.40 -1.46
N ALA A 16 9.51 1.52 -1.64
CA ALA A 16 8.83 0.97 -2.81
C ALA A 16 9.26 1.67 -4.11
N LEU A 17 9.39 3.01 -4.12
CA LEU A 17 9.89 3.79 -5.25
C LEU A 17 11.34 3.42 -5.61
N ALA A 18 12.19 3.21 -4.60
CA ALA A 18 13.57 2.76 -4.78
C ALA A 18 13.70 1.25 -5.08
N GLN A 19 12.58 0.53 -5.17
CA GLN A 19 12.54 -0.93 -5.38
C GLN A 19 13.33 -1.72 -4.31
N GLU A 20 13.42 -1.17 -3.09
CA GLU A 20 14.03 -1.80 -1.93
C GLU A 20 13.06 -2.85 -1.32
N TRP A 21 12.71 -3.89 -2.08
CA TRP A 21 11.66 -4.85 -1.69
C TRP A 21 11.94 -5.57 -0.37
N ALA A 22 13.20 -5.86 -0.07
CA ALA A 22 13.60 -6.39 1.24
C ALA A 22 13.32 -5.39 2.38
N GLY A 23 13.47 -4.09 2.12
CA GLY A 23 13.12 -3.03 3.05
C GLY A 23 11.62 -2.91 3.25
N VAL A 24 10.83 -2.96 2.17
CA VAL A 24 9.36 -2.99 2.23
C VAL A 24 8.87 -4.20 3.03
N GLN A 25 9.45 -5.38 2.76
CA GLN A 25 9.13 -6.63 3.47
C GLN A 25 9.48 -6.54 4.97
N ALA A 26 10.59 -5.90 5.33
CA ALA A 26 10.96 -5.68 6.72
C ALA A 26 9.97 -4.77 7.47
N MET A 27 9.22 -3.91 6.77
CA MET A 27 8.18 -3.06 7.37
C MET A 27 6.83 -3.78 7.58
N LEU A 28 6.70 -5.01 7.10
CA LEU A 28 5.55 -5.85 7.38
C LEU A 28 5.50 -6.28 8.84
N ALA A 29 4.31 -6.37 9.40
CA ALA A 29 4.10 -6.98 10.71
C ALA A 29 4.53 -8.45 10.67
N PRO A 30 4.95 -9.05 11.81
CA PRO A 30 5.50 -10.41 11.80
C PRO A 30 4.62 -11.47 11.14
N TRP A 31 3.29 -11.39 11.31
CA TRP A 31 2.35 -12.34 10.70
C TRP A 31 2.30 -12.23 9.16
N LEU A 32 2.38 -11.02 8.61
CA LEU A 32 2.51 -10.83 7.16
C LEU A 32 3.90 -11.19 6.68
N ARG A 33 4.95 -10.75 7.38
CA ARG A 33 6.36 -11.01 7.03
C ARG A 33 6.64 -12.51 6.87
N ASN A 34 6.00 -13.35 7.68
CA ASN A 34 6.14 -14.80 7.61
C ASN A 34 5.49 -15.45 6.36
N THR A 35 4.55 -14.76 5.72
CA THR A 35 3.78 -15.27 4.56
C THR A 35 4.04 -14.49 3.27
N TRP A 36 4.82 -13.41 3.37
CA TRP A 36 5.20 -12.53 2.28
C TRP A 36 6.72 -12.50 2.14
N SER A 37 7.21 -13.29 1.18
CA SER A 37 8.60 -13.22 0.76
C SER A 37 8.88 -11.89 0.04
N VAL A 38 10.16 -11.57 -0.14
CA VAL A 38 10.58 -10.37 -0.87
C VAL A 38 10.04 -10.38 -2.30
N GLU A 39 10.06 -11.54 -2.95
CA GLU A 39 9.54 -11.72 -4.30
C GLU A 39 8.03 -11.47 -4.36
N LYS A 40 7.27 -11.97 -3.38
CA LYS A 40 5.82 -11.74 -3.34
C LYS A 40 5.47 -10.27 -3.12
N VAL A 41 6.28 -9.56 -2.34
CA VAL A 41 6.14 -8.09 -2.19
C VAL A 41 6.39 -7.40 -3.53
N GLN A 42 7.47 -7.76 -4.23
CA GLN A 42 7.76 -7.22 -5.55
C GLN A 42 6.60 -7.46 -6.53
N GLU A 43 6.15 -8.72 -6.66
CA GLU A 43 5.03 -9.10 -7.53
C GLU A 43 3.78 -8.27 -7.24
N PHE A 44 3.47 -8.04 -5.96
CA PHE A 44 2.33 -7.21 -5.57
C PHE A 44 2.43 -5.75 -6.03
N PHE A 45 3.61 -5.14 -6.12
CA PHE A 45 3.71 -3.78 -6.69
C PHE A 45 3.74 -3.82 -8.22
N GLU A 46 4.53 -4.73 -8.80
CA GLU A 46 4.72 -4.84 -10.25
C GLU A 46 3.46 -5.24 -11.01
N ASP A 47 2.59 -6.06 -10.40
CA ASP A 47 1.32 -6.44 -11.01
C ASP A 47 0.36 -5.25 -11.10
N GLU A 48 0.35 -4.35 -10.11
CA GLU A 48 -0.45 -3.12 -10.15
C GLU A 48 0.10 -2.13 -11.19
N TYR A 49 1.43 -2.01 -11.28
CA TYR A 49 2.07 -1.19 -12.32
C TYR A 49 1.69 -1.68 -13.72
N ARG A 50 1.76 -2.99 -13.95
CA ARG A 50 1.38 -3.61 -15.22
C ARG A 50 -0.10 -3.41 -15.52
N ALA A 51 -0.96 -3.66 -14.54
CA ALA A 51 -2.40 -3.47 -14.71
C ALA A 51 -2.74 -2.02 -15.06
N THR A 52 -2.06 -1.05 -14.43
CA THR A 52 -2.25 0.37 -14.73
C THR A 52 -1.76 0.73 -16.13
N LEU A 53 -0.58 0.24 -16.54
CA LEU A 53 -0.05 0.47 -17.88
C LEU A 53 -0.98 -0.11 -18.96
N ASP A 54 -1.44 -1.35 -18.76
CA ASP A 54 -2.37 -2.03 -19.67
C ASP A 54 -3.70 -1.27 -19.76
N ALA A 55 -4.25 -0.82 -18.63
CA ALA A 55 -5.50 -0.06 -18.58
C ALA A 55 -5.41 1.30 -19.31
N ASN A 56 -4.23 1.90 -19.37
CA ASN A 56 -3.96 3.16 -20.06
C ASN A 56 -3.41 2.97 -21.48
N GLY A 57 -3.22 1.73 -21.94
CA GLY A 57 -2.67 1.44 -23.27
C GLY A 57 -1.22 1.91 -23.45
N ALA A 58 -0.46 2.01 -22.35
CA ALA A 58 0.94 2.42 -22.39
C ALA A 58 1.84 1.23 -22.76
N GLU A 59 2.65 1.40 -23.81
CA GLU A 59 3.61 0.38 -24.25
C GLU A 59 4.92 0.47 -23.46
N GLY A 60 5.54 -0.69 -23.22
CA GLY A 60 6.83 -0.80 -22.55
C GLY A 60 6.72 -0.88 -21.02
N SER A 61 7.86 -1.10 -20.38
CA SER A 61 7.95 -1.14 -18.92
C SER A 61 8.22 0.26 -18.37
N HIS A 62 7.35 0.72 -17.47
CA HIS A 62 7.50 1.99 -16.75
C HIS A 62 7.24 1.75 -15.27
N HIS A 63 7.91 2.53 -14.43
CA HIS A 63 7.81 2.49 -12.98
C HIS A 63 7.51 3.90 -12.46
N PRO A 64 6.88 4.05 -11.28
CA PRO A 64 6.68 5.37 -10.70
C PRO A 64 8.00 6.07 -10.42
N GLU A 65 8.14 7.32 -10.87
CA GLU A 65 9.37 8.13 -10.71
C GLU A 65 9.18 9.39 -9.86
N TYR A 66 7.97 9.67 -9.37
CA TYR A 66 7.78 10.82 -8.48
C TYR A 66 8.56 10.60 -7.17
N PRO A 67 9.35 11.59 -6.69
CA PRO A 67 10.31 11.38 -5.61
C PRO A 67 9.68 11.10 -4.24
N GLU A 68 8.42 11.46 -4.04
CA GLU A 68 7.72 11.29 -2.76
C GLU A 68 6.40 10.55 -2.94
N PRO A 69 6.08 9.56 -2.09
CA PRO A 69 4.75 8.95 -2.13
C PRO A 69 3.68 9.95 -1.69
N GLN A 70 2.47 9.82 -2.25
CA GLN A 70 1.30 10.50 -1.72
C GLN A 70 0.62 9.62 -0.67
N LEU A 71 0.28 10.23 0.47
CA LEU A 71 -0.34 9.56 1.61
C LEU A 71 -1.68 10.20 1.96
N ASP A 72 -2.70 9.37 2.14
CA ASP A 72 -4.03 9.78 2.62
C ASP A 72 -4.62 8.69 3.53
N GLY A 73 -5.90 8.80 3.89
CA GLY A 73 -6.64 7.83 4.68
C GLY A 73 -7.08 8.41 6.02
N ASN A 74 -7.38 7.55 6.99
CA ASN A 74 -7.96 8.00 8.26
C ASN A 74 -7.58 7.15 9.48
N GLY A 75 -7.69 7.72 10.67
CA GLY A 75 -7.43 7.05 11.95
C GLY A 75 -8.67 6.49 12.67
N PHE A 76 -9.86 6.68 12.09
CA PHE A 76 -11.12 6.23 12.71
C PHE A 76 -11.52 4.82 12.28
N THR A 77 -11.08 4.37 11.10
CA THR A 77 -11.33 3.02 10.60
C THR A 77 -10.57 2.01 11.46
N LYS A 78 -11.30 1.09 12.08
CA LYS A 78 -10.76 0.02 12.94
C LYS A 78 -10.83 -1.35 12.27
N ALA A 79 -10.17 -2.34 12.85
CA ALA A 79 -10.06 -3.68 12.29
C ALA A 79 -11.44 -4.36 12.11
N THR A 80 -12.37 -4.13 13.04
CA THR A 80 -13.76 -4.62 12.95
C THR A 80 -14.44 -4.06 11.70
N GLN A 81 -14.29 -2.76 11.43
CA GLN A 81 -14.86 -2.11 10.25
C GLN A 81 -14.20 -2.57 8.95
N LEU A 82 -12.89 -2.84 8.96
CA LEU A 82 -12.19 -3.35 7.77
C LEU A 82 -12.72 -4.71 7.31
N ARG A 83 -13.27 -5.51 8.23
CA ARG A 83 -13.88 -6.83 7.98
C ARG A 83 -15.36 -6.76 7.62
N GLU A 84 -15.98 -5.57 7.64
CA GLU A 84 -17.35 -5.43 7.16
C GLU A 84 -17.41 -5.64 5.64
N PRO A 85 -18.51 -6.23 5.12
CA PRO A 85 -18.69 -6.39 3.68
C PRO A 85 -18.64 -5.06 2.91
N ILE A 86 -17.87 -5.02 1.84
CA ILE A 86 -17.71 -3.84 0.99
C ILE A 86 -18.93 -3.73 0.06
N SER A 87 -19.81 -2.77 0.33
CA SER A 87 -21.10 -2.60 -0.35
C SER A 87 -20.98 -2.39 -1.86
N PHE A 88 -19.98 -1.62 -2.32
CA PHE A 88 -19.75 -1.35 -3.74
C PHE A 88 -18.95 -2.44 -4.46
N ALA A 89 -18.38 -3.41 -3.73
CA ALA A 89 -17.59 -4.52 -4.28
C ALA A 89 -18.34 -5.86 -4.13
N GLY A 90 -19.67 -5.85 -4.28
CA GLY A 90 -20.49 -7.05 -4.25
C GLY A 90 -20.51 -7.79 -2.90
N GLY A 91 -20.23 -7.08 -1.81
CA GLY A 91 -20.16 -7.69 -0.48
C GLY A 91 -18.85 -8.46 -0.20
N LYS A 92 -17.80 -8.24 -1.02
CA LYS A 92 -16.46 -8.78 -0.74
C LYS A 92 -16.04 -8.39 0.68
N VAL A 93 -15.47 -9.35 1.39
CA VAL A 93 -14.88 -9.15 2.72
C VAL A 93 -13.37 -9.17 2.56
N ARG A 94 -12.68 -8.22 3.20
CA ARG A 94 -11.23 -8.19 3.24
C ARG A 94 -10.70 -9.32 4.11
N ASP A 95 -9.66 -9.99 3.65
CA ASP A 95 -8.97 -11.03 4.42
C ASP A 95 -7.97 -10.39 5.42
N VAL A 96 -8.52 -9.60 6.34
CA VAL A 96 -7.74 -8.88 7.36
C VAL A 96 -7.33 -9.90 8.45
N PRO A 97 -6.02 -10.14 8.68
CA PRO A 97 -5.54 -11.12 9.64
C PRO A 97 -6.11 -10.90 11.05
N VAL A 98 -6.29 -11.97 11.82
CA VAL A 98 -6.88 -11.89 13.17
C VAL A 98 -6.00 -11.10 14.15
N GLU A 99 -4.70 -11.01 13.88
CA GLU A 99 -3.72 -10.24 14.63
C GLU A 99 -3.91 -8.73 14.49
N VAL A 100 -4.65 -8.28 13.46
CA VAL A 100 -5.05 -6.88 13.30
C VAL A 100 -6.29 -6.63 14.17
N THR A 101 -6.15 -5.90 15.26
CA THR A 101 -7.21 -5.67 16.24
C THR A 101 -7.56 -4.19 16.33
N ASP A 102 -8.73 -3.86 16.86
CA ASP A 102 -9.13 -2.45 17.04
C ASP A 102 -8.16 -1.70 17.97
N ASP A 103 -7.52 -2.42 18.88
CA ASP A 103 -6.53 -1.91 19.83
C ASP A 103 -5.20 -1.55 19.16
N ASN A 104 -4.76 -2.33 18.17
CA ASN A 104 -3.46 -2.12 17.52
C ASN A 104 -3.54 -1.33 16.22
N VAL A 105 -4.71 -1.20 15.59
CA VAL A 105 -4.87 -0.38 14.38
C VAL A 105 -4.76 1.11 14.73
N ARG A 106 -3.72 1.73 14.17
CA ARG A 106 -3.43 3.15 14.29
C ARG A 106 -4.04 3.96 13.16
N TYR A 107 -3.97 3.43 11.93
CA TYR A 107 -4.42 4.16 10.75
C TYR A 107 -4.81 3.23 9.61
N TRP A 108 -5.86 3.57 8.89
CA TRP A 108 -6.17 3.03 7.58
C TRP A 108 -5.63 3.99 6.51
N MET A 109 -4.44 3.68 6.01
CA MET A 109 -3.64 4.54 5.16
C MET A 109 -3.81 4.18 3.69
N LYS A 110 -3.87 5.19 2.85
CA LYS A 110 -3.76 5.10 1.40
C LYS A 110 -2.36 5.54 1.00
N LEU A 111 -1.60 4.65 0.36
CA LEU A 111 -0.31 4.93 -0.26
C LEU A 111 -0.50 4.98 -1.77
N GLN A 112 -0.09 6.07 -2.40
CA GLN A 112 -0.08 6.21 -3.86
C GLN A 112 1.34 6.47 -4.37
N LEU A 113 1.72 5.72 -5.39
CA LEU A 113 3.00 5.87 -6.09
C LEU A 113 2.72 6.47 -7.47
N GLN A 114 3.31 7.64 -7.71
CA GLN A 114 2.99 8.48 -8.86
C GLN A 114 4.11 8.51 -9.90
N GLY A 115 3.73 8.80 -11.14
CA GLY A 115 4.68 9.13 -12.18
C GLY A 115 5.29 10.52 -11.99
N SER A 116 6.51 10.73 -12.51
CA SER A 116 7.09 12.07 -12.59
C SER A 116 6.28 12.99 -13.50
N ASP A 117 6.47 14.32 -13.42
CA ASP A 117 5.79 15.27 -14.32
C ASP A 117 6.04 14.96 -15.81
N GLU A 118 7.23 14.45 -16.14
CA GLU A 118 7.57 14.00 -17.48
C GLU A 118 6.79 12.75 -17.88
N GLN A 119 6.70 11.74 -16.99
CA GLN A 119 5.89 10.55 -17.21
C GLN A 119 4.42 10.91 -17.37
N MET A 120 3.88 11.82 -16.56
CA MET A 120 2.50 12.28 -16.67
C MET A 120 2.22 12.92 -18.03
N ALA A 121 3.11 13.81 -18.49
CA ALA A 121 2.99 14.45 -19.80
C ALA A 121 3.07 13.45 -20.97
N LYS A 122 3.85 12.37 -20.81
CA LYS A 122 4.08 11.35 -21.85
C LYS A 122 3.01 10.25 -21.87
N LEU A 123 2.63 9.74 -20.70
CA LEU A 123 1.77 8.57 -20.53
C LEU A 123 0.29 8.95 -20.36
N GLY A 124 -0.01 10.19 -19.96
CA GLY A 124 -1.38 10.68 -19.84
C GLY A 124 -2.11 10.26 -18.55
N PHE A 125 -1.41 9.68 -17.58
CA PHE A 125 -1.93 9.34 -16.24
C PHE A 125 -0.86 9.62 -15.17
N ASP A 126 -1.28 9.70 -13.91
CA ASP A 126 -0.45 10.19 -12.79
C ASP A 126 -0.14 9.14 -11.71
N SER A 127 -1.01 8.16 -11.49
CA SER A 127 -0.84 7.13 -10.46
C SER A 127 -0.51 5.78 -11.09
N PHE A 128 0.56 5.14 -10.65
CA PHE A 128 0.95 3.78 -11.04
C PHE A 128 0.42 2.71 -10.10
N CYS A 129 0.23 3.04 -8.83
CA CYS A 129 -0.17 2.08 -7.81
C CYS A 129 -0.88 2.77 -6.66
N GLU A 130 -1.97 2.16 -6.21
CA GLU A 130 -2.71 2.54 -5.02
C GLU A 130 -2.78 1.35 -4.07
N VAL A 131 -2.17 1.49 -2.90
CA VAL A 131 -2.15 0.48 -1.85
C VAL A 131 -2.87 1.00 -0.62
N TRP A 132 -3.87 0.25 -0.15
CA TRP A 132 -4.49 0.50 1.13
C TRP A 132 -3.87 -0.35 2.22
N ILE A 133 -3.59 0.24 3.38
CA ILE A 133 -2.73 -0.32 4.41
C ILE A 133 -3.37 -0.12 5.79
N SER A 134 -3.49 -1.20 6.55
CA SER A 134 -3.70 -1.11 7.99
C SER A 134 -2.35 -0.91 8.65
N VAL A 135 -2.09 0.31 9.13
CA VAL A 135 -0.92 0.62 9.95
C VAL A 135 -1.24 0.20 11.38
N VAL A 136 -0.45 -0.74 11.90
CA VAL A 136 -0.64 -1.31 13.23
C VAL A 136 0.57 -1.03 14.12
N GLU A 137 0.33 -0.95 15.41
CA GLU A 137 1.37 -0.90 16.43
C GLU A 137 1.75 -2.33 16.87
N THR A 138 3.05 -2.60 16.90
CA THR A 138 3.62 -3.90 17.33
C THR A 138 4.75 -3.66 18.32
N ALA A 139 5.28 -4.73 18.91
CA ALA A 139 6.49 -4.65 19.74
C ALA A 139 7.71 -4.10 18.98
N GLU A 140 7.71 -4.15 17.65
CA GLU A 140 8.78 -3.61 16.80
C GLU A 140 8.49 -2.16 16.31
N GLY A 141 7.43 -1.52 16.80
CA GLY A 141 6.92 -0.23 16.34
C GLY A 141 5.81 -0.35 15.30
N LEU A 142 5.60 0.71 14.52
CA LEU A 142 4.59 0.74 13.45
C LEU A 142 4.95 -0.24 12.34
N ARG A 143 3.95 -0.98 11.86
CA ARG A 143 4.08 -2.00 10.81
C ARG A 143 2.87 -2.00 9.88
N VAL A 144 3.05 -2.56 8.69
CA VAL A 144 1.93 -2.94 7.81
C VAL A 144 1.30 -4.21 8.40
N GLY A 145 0.09 -4.09 8.95
CA GLY A 145 -0.66 -5.22 9.50
C GLY A 145 -1.55 -5.92 8.49
N TYR A 146 -1.96 -5.20 7.45
CA TYR A 146 -2.73 -5.67 6.31
C TYR A 146 -2.50 -4.71 5.14
N TRP A 147 -2.53 -5.22 3.91
CA TRP A 147 -2.53 -4.38 2.71
C TRP A 147 -3.36 -4.98 1.57
N SER A 148 -3.81 -4.13 0.66
CA SER A 148 -4.47 -4.53 -0.59
C SER A 148 -4.25 -3.51 -1.70
N GLN A 149 -4.25 -3.98 -2.95
CA GLN A 149 -4.33 -3.12 -4.14
C GLN A 149 -5.76 -2.59 -4.28
N GLY A 150 -5.89 -1.27 -4.45
CA GLY A 150 -7.18 -0.60 -4.43
C GLY A 150 -7.92 -0.73 -3.09
N ALA A 151 -9.09 -0.11 -2.96
CA ALA A 151 -9.83 -0.07 -1.70
C ALA A 151 -10.52 -1.41 -1.33
N TYR A 152 -10.07 -2.55 -1.87
CA TYR A 152 -10.77 -3.85 -1.84
C TYR A 152 -10.24 -4.84 -0.81
#